data_AF-A0AAN9VR82-F1
#
_entry.id   AF-A0AAN9VR82-F1
#
_cell.length_a   1.000
_cell.length_b   1.000
_cell.length_c   1.000
_cell.angle_alpha   90.00
_cell.angle_beta   90.00
_cell.angle_gamma   90.00
#
_symmetry.space_group_name_H-M   'P 1'
#
loop_
_entity.id
_entity.type
_entity.pdbx_description
1 polymer ?
#
loop_
_entity_poly.entity_id
_entity_poly.type
_entity_poly.pdbx_seq_one_letter_code
_entity_poly.pdbx_strand_id
1 'polypeptide(L)'
;MRDNLESFCDSDQEDRMSLDGNEEKSKVVEEKKKRKPGIVYLSTIPKHMNALCLRELLSQYGELGRVYLQEDIRDVNKRKLKKKKTNSRNYAEGWVEFKSKRVAKEVAQLLNNTQIGGRKKSRFYDYIWTIKYLPRFKWIHLSERLAYEKAVHKQRMRTEINQAKREADYFSLNVDKSEKLKKKLGKGQKLVSFDDNSQVTIHQRETEDQILEKKKKKNEKTGLHDSGSKNVNERDEFLLSLFS
;
A
#
# COMPACT_ATOMS: atom_id res chain seq x y z
N MET A 1 24.30 -3.23 -9.15
CA MET A 1 23.17 -2.27 -9.19
C MET A 1 22.46 -2.21 -7.85
N ARG A 2 23.22 -2.02 -6.77
CA ARG A 2 22.78 -1.12 -5.70
C ARG A 2 23.31 0.26 -6.13
N ASP A 3 22.58 1.32 -5.95
CA ASP A 3 22.90 2.35 -4.97
C ASP A 3 22.14 3.55 -5.49
N ASN A 4 21.12 3.94 -4.74
CA ASN A 4 20.92 5.34 -4.37
C ASN A 4 19.77 5.36 -3.38
N LEU A 5 20.06 4.86 -2.18
CA LEU A 5 19.26 5.17 -1.01
C LEU A 5 19.90 6.40 -0.38
N GLU A 6 19.66 7.57 -0.99
CA GLU A 6 19.98 8.83 -0.35
C GLU A 6 19.14 8.96 0.91
N SER A 7 19.82 8.73 2.04
CA SER A 7 19.39 9.08 3.37
C SER A 7 19.25 10.59 3.48
N PHE A 8 18.06 11.12 3.19
CA PHE A 8 17.74 12.52 3.44
C PHE A 8 17.41 12.72 4.94
N CYS A 9 18.45 12.71 5.76
CA CYS A 9 18.45 13.23 7.12
C CYS A 9 18.50 14.76 7.04
N ASP A 10 17.34 15.42 7.06
CA ASP A 10 17.24 16.88 7.11
C ASP A 10 17.30 17.32 8.58
N SER A 11 18.46 17.86 8.95
CA SER A 11 18.83 18.41 10.25
C SER A 11 17.88 19.55 10.65
N ASP A 12 17.34 19.47 11.86
CA ASP A 12 16.58 20.55 12.48
C ASP A 12 17.54 21.70 12.85
N GLN A 13 17.49 22.81 12.11
CA GLN A 13 18.14 24.06 12.48
C GLN A 13 17.06 25.11 12.81
N GLU A 14 17.05 25.52 14.07
CA GLU A 14 16.17 26.55 14.62
C GLU A 14 16.64 27.94 14.16
N ASP A 15 15.95 28.55 13.21
CA ASP A 15 16.16 29.96 12.86
C ASP A 15 15.47 30.87 13.90
N ARG A 16 16.27 31.46 14.79
CA ARG A 16 15.91 32.60 15.64
C ARG A 16 15.63 33.82 14.75
N MET A 17 14.49 34.46 14.98
CA MET A 17 14.07 35.70 14.31
C MET A 17 14.96 36.88 14.70
N SER A 18 15.54 37.56 13.72
CA SER A 18 16.03 38.94 13.83
C SER A 18 15.07 39.86 13.09
N LEU A 19 14.52 40.83 13.81
CA LEU A 19 13.73 41.94 13.29
C LEU A 19 14.71 43.02 12.83
N ASP A 20 14.63 43.44 11.57
CA ASP A 20 14.96 44.81 11.23
C ASP A 20 14.10 45.26 10.05
N GLY A 21 13.54 46.46 10.20
CA GLY A 21 12.57 47.03 9.27
C GLY A 21 13.24 47.70 8.08
N ASN A 22 12.58 47.62 6.92
CA ASN A 22 12.53 48.78 6.03
C ASN A 22 11.30 48.70 5.12
N GLU A 23 10.52 49.77 5.10
CA GLU A 23 9.41 50.00 4.18
C GLU A 23 9.96 50.37 2.82
N GLU A 24 9.64 49.62 1.77
CA GLU A 24 9.54 50.18 0.41
C GLU A 24 8.69 49.29 -0.49
N LYS A 25 7.61 49.89 -1.03
CA LYS A 25 6.65 49.27 -1.94
C LYS A 25 7.31 48.99 -3.29
N SER A 26 7.67 47.74 -3.52
CA SER A 26 7.92 47.22 -4.87
C SER A 26 7.21 45.88 -5.05
N LYS A 27 6.49 45.72 -6.17
CA LYS A 27 5.81 44.49 -6.58
C LYS A 27 6.86 43.41 -6.89
N VAL A 28 7.40 42.80 -5.86
CA VAL A 28 8.16 41.57 -5.96
C VAL A 28 7.13 40.45 -6.02
N VAL A 29 7.02 39.79 -7.17
CA VAL A 29 6.45 38.44 -7.21
C VAL A 29 7.45 37.59 -6.45
N GLU A 30 7.28 37.52 -5.12
CA GLU A 30 8.06 36.60 -4.31
C GLU A 30 7.83 35.21 -4.87
N GLU A 31 8.89 34.59 -5.39
CA GLU A 31 8.95 33.14 -5.45
C GLU A 31 8.85 32.63 -4.03
N LYS A 32 7.60 32.43 -3.58
CA LYS A 32 7.29 31.91 -2.26
C LYS A 32 7.98 30.56 -2.17
N LYS A 33 9.09 30.51 -1.41
CA LYS A 33 9.79 29.27 -1.04
C LYS A 33 8.72 28.22 -0.73
N LYS A 34 8.73 27.11 -1.47
CA LYS A 34 7.68 26.09 -1.41
C LYS A 34 7.53 25.64 0.04
N ARG A 35 6.43 26.06 0.68
CA ARG A 35 6.17 25.74 2.08
C ARG A 35 6.01 24.22 2.21
N LYS A 36 6.62 23.64 3.24
CA LYS A 36 6.46 22.21 3.53
C LYS A 36 4.98 21.96 3.89
N PRO A 37 4.28 21.05 3.19
CA PRO A 37 2.88 20.74 3.48
C PRO A 37 2.74 20.01 4.83
N GLY A 38 1.56 20.10 5.43
CA GLY A 38 1.23 19.42 6.67
C GLY A 38 -0.11 18.71 6.56
N ILE A 39 -0.23 17.55 7.21
CA ILE A 39 -1.46 16.75 7.19
C ILE A 39 -2.12 16.78 8.56
N VAL A 40 -3.43 16.91 8.51
CA VAL A 40 -4.33 16.89 9.64
C VAL A 40 -5.24 15.68 9.50
N TYR A 41 -5.34 14.90 10.57
CA TYR A 41 -6.21 13.75 10.71
C TYR A 41 -7.49 14.12 11.45
N LEU A 42 -8.62 13.66 10.91
CA LEU A 42 -9.96 13.78 11.43
C LEU A 42 -10.44 12.40 11.87
N SER A 43 -10.61 12.21 13.17
CA SER A 43 -11.00 10.91 13.72
C SER A 43 -12.49 10.63 13.57
N THR A 44 -13.32 11.67 13.52
CA THR A 44 -14.78 11.53 13.39
C THR A 44 -15.30 12.58 12.45
N ILE A 45 -16.13 12.14 11.49
CA ILE A 45 -16.78 13.01 10.51
C ILE A 45 -18.29 12.99 10.75
N PRO A 46 -18.94 14.15 10.91
CA PRO A 46 -20.38 14.25 11.02
C PRO A 46 -21.11 13.60 9.84
N LYS A 47 -22.31 13.08 10.12
CA LYS A 47 -23.16 12.51 9.08
C LYS A 47 -23.48 13.56 8.01
N HIS A 48 -23.49 13.15 6.75
CA HIS A 48 -23.75 14.02 5.59
C HIS A 48 -22.68 15.09 5.31
N MET A 49 -21.55 15.09 6.02
CA MET A 49 -20.44 15.98 5.73
C MET A 49 -19.61 15.42 4.57
N ASN A 50 -19.51 16.18 3.49
CA ASN A 50 -18.72 15.83 2.31
C ASN A 50 -17.32 16.47 2.34
N ALA A 51 -16.41 15.96 1.51
CA ALA A 51 -15.06 16.53 1.34
C ALA A 51 -15.10 18.00 0.90
N LEU A 52 -16.13 18.40 0.13
CA LEU A 52 -16.33 19.79 -0.29
C LEU A 52 -16.68 20.69 0.89
N CYS A 53 -17.66 20.32 1.72
CA CYS A 53 -18.00 21.08 2.94
C CYS A 53 -16.81 21.18 3.89
N LEU A 54 -16.04 20.11 4.05
CA LEU A 54 -14.81 20.12 4.84
C LEU A 54 -13.80 21.14 4.30
N ARG A 55 -13.65 21.20 2.97
CA ARG A 55 -12.78 22.17 2.32
C ARG A 55 -13.26 23.59 2.58
N GLU A 56 -14.54 23.87 2.40
CA GLU A 56 -15.12 25.20 2.66
C GLU A 56 -14.92 25.63 4.12
N LEU A 57 -15.23 24.75 5.08
CA LEU A 57 -15.09 25.02 6.51
C LEU A 57 -13.65 25.27 6.93
N LEU A 58 -12.68 24.53 6.37
CA LEU A 58 -11.27 24.66 6.74
C LEU A 58 -10.52 25.71 5.90
N SER A 59 -11.08 26.12 4.75
CA SER A 59 -10.47 27.12 3.87
C SER A 59 -10.35 28.50 4.52
N GLN A 60 -11.16 28.80 5.55
CA GLN A 60 -11.07 30.05 6.30
C GLN A 60 -9.77 30.16 7.12
N TYR A 61 -9.16 29.03 7.49
CA TYR A 61 -7.92 29.00 8.28
C TYR A 61 -6.66 28.92 7.42
N GLY A 62 -6.78 28.45 6.17
CA GLY A 62 -5.68 28.48 5.23
C GLY A 62 -5.91 27.66 3.98
N GLU A 63 -4.92 27.69 3.09
CA GLU A 63 -5.02 27.05 1.79
C GLU A 63 -4.84 25.52 1.88
N LEU A 64 -5.85 24.82 1.37
CA LEU A 64 -5.96 23.37 1.40
C LEU A 64 -5.49 22.75 0.08
N GLY A 65 -4.79 21.62 0.18
CA GLY A 65 -4.43 20.76 -0.94
C GLY A 65 -5.43 19.61 -1.08
N ARG A 66 -4.93 18.38 -0.88
CA ARG A 66 -5.71 17.15 -1.02
C ARG A 66 -6.56 16.86 0.22
N VAL A 67 -7.75 16.28 -0.01
CA VAL A 67 -8.68 15.86 1.04
C VAL A 67 -9.15 14.45 0.72
N TYR A 68 -9.05 13.55 1.70
CA TYR A 68 -9.48 12.18 1.58
C TYR A 68 -10.36 11.82 2.76
N LEU A 69 -11.52 11.22 2.49
CA LEU A 69 -12.43 10.74 3.52
C LEU A 69 -12.66 9.25 3.30
N GLN A 70 -12.40 8.46 4.34
CA GLN A 70 -12.62 7.03 4.35
C GLN A 70 -14.09 6.76 4.68
N GLU A 71 -14.78 6.04 3.80
CA GLU A 71 -16.17 5.63 4.03
C GLU A 71 -16.25 4.63 5.20
N ASP A 72 -17.30 4.72 6.02
CA ASP A 72 -17.54 3.75 7.10
C ASP A 72 -17.85 2.38 6.48
N ILE A 73 -17.03 1.38 6.83
CA ILE A 73 -17.14 -0.01 6.35
C ILE A 73 -18.53 -0.58 6.62
N ARG A 74 -19.14 -0.24 7.76
CA ARG A 74 -20.50 -0.69 8.12
C ARG A 74 -21.53 -0.19 7.12
N ASP A 75 -21.37 1.04 6.66
CA ASP A 75 -22.28 1.67 5.73
C ASP A 75 -22.07 1.15 4.29
N VAL A 76 -20.82 0.87 3.92
CA VAL A 76 -20.48 0.15 2.67
C VAL A 76 -21.14 -1.23 2.65
N ASN A 77 -21.03 -2.00 3.74
CA ASN A 77 -21.60 -3.34 3.83
C ASN A 77 -23.13 -3.33 3.81
N LYS A 78 -23.76 -2.39 4.53
CA LYS A 78 -25.23 -2.21 4.51
C LYS A 78 -25.75 -1.90 3.10
N ARG A 79 -25.06 -1.04 2.34
CA ARG A 79 -25.43 -0.70 0.96
C ARG A 79 -25.27 -1.90 0.02
N LYS A 80 -24.18 -2.67 0.15
CA LYS A 80 -23.98 -3.91 -0.61
C LYS A 80 -25.11 -4.91 -0.36
N LEU A 81 -25.52 -5.06 0.90
CA LEU A 81 -26.57 -6.00 1.29
C LEU A 81 -27.96 -5.57 0.79
N LYS A 82 -28.30 -4.28 0.96
CA LYS A 82 -29.63 -3.75 0.61
C LYS A 82 -29.80 -3.43 -0.88
N LYS A 83 -28.73 -3.54 -1.69
CA LYS A 83 -28.69 -3.14 -3.12
C LYS A 83 -29.29 -1.75 -3.40
N LYS A 84 -29.37 -0.88 -2.39
CA LYS A 84 -30.04 0.43 -2.48
C LYS A 84 -29.00 1.50 -2.74
N LYS A 85 -29.18 2.25 -3.83
CA LYS A 85 -28.39 3.46 -4.14
C LYS A 85 -28.86 4.60 -3.24
N THR A 86 -28.39 4.63 -2.00
CA THR A 86 -28.53 5.82 -1.15
C THR A 86 -27.33 6.74 -1.37
N ASN A 87 -27.58 8.02 -1.70
CA ASN A 87 -26.52 9.02 -1.91
C ASN A 87 -25.91 9.54 -0.59
N SER A 88 -26.46 9.17 0.57
CA SER A 88 -25.82 9.46 1.86
C SER A 88 -24.64 8.52 2.04
N ARG A 89 -23.44 9.09 2.08
CA ARG A 89 -22.22 8.38 2.47
C ARG A 89 -21.82 8.86 3.84
N ASN A 90 -21.61 7.92 4.74
CA ASN A 90 -21.03 8.19 6.04
C ASN A 90 -19.53 7.91 5.97
N TYR A 91 -18.74 8.83 6.51
CA TYR A 91 -17.30 8.72 6.58
C TYR A 91 -16.89 8.42 8.02
N ALA A 92 -15.95 7.50 8.19
CA ALA A 92 -15.39 7.18 9.50
C ALA A 92 -14.27 8.15 9.86
N GLU A 93 -13.33 8.34 8.94
CA GLU A 93 -12.09 9.07 9.16
C GLU A 93 -11.75 9.97 7.97
N GLY A 94 -10.90 10.97 8.18
CA GLY A 94 -10.47 11.88 7.14
C GLY A 94 -9.04 12.37 7.28
N TRP A 95 -8.42 12.72 6.16
CA TRP A 95 -7.10 13.31 6.05
C TRP A 95 -7.19 14.55 5.18
N VAL A 96 -6.70 15.66 5.72
CA VAL A 96 -6.69 16.97 5.06
C VAL A 96 -5.25 17.45 4.98
N GLU A 97 -4.80 17.74 3.77
CA GLU A 97 -3.49 18.34 3.51
C GLU A 97 -3.62 19.86 3.45
N PHE A 98 -2.85 20.54 4.28
CA PHE A 98 -2.63 21.99 4.20
C PHE A 98 -1.33 22.27 3.44
N LYS A 99 -1.30 23.34 2.66
CA LYS A 99 -0.08 23.76 1.96
C LYS A 99 1.06 24.18 2.90
N SER A 100 0.73 24.57 4.14
CA SER A 100 1.71 24.95 5.16
C SER A 100 1.56 24.11 6.43
N LYS A 101 2.64 23.46 6.86
CA LYS A 101 2.65 22.70 8.13
C LYS A 101 2.43 23.57 9.38
N ARG A 102 2.75 24.87 9.32
CA ARG A 102 2.51 25.81 10.43
C ARG A 102 1.01 25.98 10.67
N VAL A 103 0.27 26.27 9.60
CA VAL A 103 -1.19 26.38 9.62
C VAL A 103 -1.82 25.07 10.06
N ALA A 104 -1.33 23.92 9.58
CA ALA A 104 -1.83 22.62 10.02
C ALA A 104 -1.73 22.41 11.55
N LYS A 105 -0.62 22.85 12.17
CA LYS A 105 -0.41 22.75 13.62
C LYS A 105 -1.36 23.68 14.38
N GLU A 106 -1.46 24.94 13.95
CA GLU A 106 -2.35 25.94 14.54
C GLU A 106 -3.81 25.52 14.46
N VAL A 107 -4.26 25.05 13.28
CA VAL A 107 -5.62 24.56 13.07
C VAL A 107 -5.92 23.37 13.97
N ALA A 108 -4.99 22.42 14.09
CA ALA A 108 -5.18 21.27 14.98
C ALA A 108 -5.29 21.69 16.45
N GLN A 109 -4.53 22.70 16.89
CA GLN A 109 -4.62 23.21 18.26
C GLN A 109 -5.90 24.01 18.51
N LEU A 110 -6.28 24.86 17.55
CA LEU A 110 -7.42 25.77 17.66
C LEU A 110 -8.76 25.05 17.53
N LEU A 111 -8.88 24.16 16.56
CA LEU A 111 -10.16 23.52 16.25
C LEU A 111 -10.41 22.26 17.07
N ASN A 112 -9.37 21.59 17.58
CA ASN A 112 -9.61 20.38 18.35
C ASN A 112 -10.46 20.67 19.59
N ASN A 113 -11.49 19.85 19.81
CA ASN A 113 -12.50 19.99 20.85
C ASN A 113 -13.41 21.23 20.73
N THR A 114 -13.49 21.87 19.56
CA THR A 114 -14.43 22.97 19.32
C THR A 114 -15.66 22.51 18.54
N GLN A 115 -16.78 23.21 18.71
CA GLN A 115 -18.01 22.91 17.98
C GLN A 115 -17.86 23.25 16.49
N ILE A 116 -18.41 22.38 15.62
CA ILE A 116 -18.34 22.56 14.17
C ILE A 116 -19.31 23.65 13.71
N GLY A 117 -20.55 23.59 14.19
CA GLY A 117 -21.58 24.55 13.84
C GLY A 117 -21.63 25.70 14.84
N GLY A 118 -21.31 26.93 14.41
CA GLY A 118 -21.47 28.11 15.28
C GLY A 118 -22.93 28.52 15.49
N ARG A 119 -23.81 28.30 14.50
CA ARG A 119 -25.25 28.67 14.58
C ARG A 119 -26.09 27.50 15.05
N LYS A 120 -27.06 27.74 15.94
CA LYS A 120 -28.01 26.71 16.45
C LYS A 120 -28.83 26.00 15.36
N LYS A 121 -29.10 26.66 14.24
CA LYS A 121 -29.78 26.05 13.07
C LYS A 121 -28.83 25.26 12.15
N SER A 122 -27.54 25.22 12.44
CA SER A 122 -26.58 24.47 11.64
C SER A 122 -26.82 22.98 11.80
N ARG A 123 -26.74 22.24 10.69
CA ARG A 123 -26.81 20.76 10.69
C ARG A 123 -25.72 20.10 11.55
N PHE A 124 -24.63 20.82 11.79
CA PHE A 124 -23.46 20.33 12.50
C PHE A 124 -23.29 20.96 13.89
N TYR A 125 -24.35 21.53 14.46
CA TYR A 125 -24.30 22.24 15.74
C TYR A 125 -23.84 21.34 16.90
N ASP A 126 -24.39 20.13 17.00
CA ASP A 126 -24.09 19.20 18.11
C ASP A 126 -22.76 18.46 17.93
N TYR A 127 -22.08 18.64 16.81
CA TYR A 127 -20.84 17.94 16.52
C TYR A 127 -19.62 18.75 16.97
N ILE A 128 -18.62 18.02 17.46
CA ILE A 128 -17.35 18.58 17.93
C ILE A 128 -16.23 18.08 17.01
N TRP A 129 -15.32 18.98 16.66
CA TRP A 129 -14.09 18.68 15.93
C TRP A 129 -13.16 17.80 16.76
N THR A 130 -12.78 16.64 16.22
CA THR A 130 -11.71 15.79 16.78
C THR A 130 -10.58 15.73 15.76
N ILE A 131 -9.56 16.56 15.98
CA ILE A 131 -8.54 16.89 14.97
C ILE A 131 -7.15 16.67 15.56
N LYS A 132 -6.26 16.02 14.80
CA LYS A 132 -4.85 15.85 15.19
C LYS A 132 -3.92 16.19 14.05
N TYR A 133 -2.89 16.98 14.33
CA TYR A 133 -1.77 17.17 13.41
C TYR A 133 -0.89 15.92 13.39
N LEU A 134 -0.49 15.46 12.21
CA LEU A 134 0.40 14.32 12.05
C LEU A 134 1.83 14.80 11.72
N PRO A 135 2.77 14.78 12.68
CA PRO A 135 4.16 15.16 12.43
C PRO A 135 4.82 14.16 11.49
N ARG A 136 5.69 14.67 10.60
CA ARG A 136 6.49 13.86 9.64
C ARG A 136 5.67 12.98 8.68
N PHE A 137 4.35 13.16 8.65
CA PHE A 137 3.45 12.41 7.80
C PHE A 137 3.22 13.14 6.46
N LYS A 138 3.44 12.45 5.34
CA LYS A 138 3.24 12.97 3.99
C LYS A 138 2.08 12.23 3.31
N TRP A 139 1.46 12.88 2.32
CA TRP A 139 0.32 12.31 1.61
C TRP A 139 0.66 10.97 0.94
N ILE A 140 1.89 10.86 0.48
CA ILE A 140 2.43 9.64 -0.14
C ILE A 140 2.27 8.44 0.79
N HIS A 141 2.55 8.60 2.09
CA HIS A 141 2.44 7.51 3.06
C HIS A 141 1.00 7.00 3.19
N LEU A 142 0.01 7.90 3.11
CA LEU A 142 -1.41 7.52 3.12
C LEU A 142 -1.77 6.73 1.85
N SER A 143 -1.42 7.26 0.68
CA SER A 143 -1.73 6.62 -0.60
C SER A 143 -1.01 5.27 -0.75
N GLU A 144 0.22 5.18 -0.29
CA GLU A 144 1.04 3.98 -0.31
C GLU A 144 0.44 2.91 0.59
N ARG A 145 0.11 3.24 1.84
CA ARG A 145 -0.58 2.35 2.78
C ARG A 145 -1.88 1.79 2.19
N LEU A 146 -2.74 2.66 1.64
CA LEU A 146 -4.01 2.26 1.03
C LEU A 146 -3.82 1.40 -0.22
N ALA A 147 -2.83 1.71 -1.05
CA ALA A 147 -2.53 0.93 -2.25
C ALA A 147 -1.99 -0.46 -1.87
N TYR A 148 -1.10 -0.52 -0.88
CA TYR A 148 -0.56 -1.76 -0.36
C TYR A 148 -1.65 -2.66 0.22
N GLU A 149 -2.51 -2.13 1.10
CA GLU A 149 -3.62 -2.91 1.68
C GLU A 149 -4.55 -3.49 0.60
N LYS A 150 -4.89 -2.69 -0.42
CA LYS A 150 -5.69 -3.16 -1.56
C LYS A 150 -4.98 -4.21 -2.40
N ALA A 151 -3.68 -4.05 -2.65
CA ALA A 151 -2.88 -4.98 -3.43
C ALA A 151 -2.76 -6.33 -2.73
N VAL A 152 -2.46 -6.32 -1.43
CA VAL A 152 -2.38 -7.53 -0.59
C VAL A 152 -3.71 -8.25 -0.55
N HIS A 153 -4.82 -7.54 -0.29
CA HIS A 153 -6.15 -8.15 -0.29
C HIS A 153 -6.50 -8.77 -1.64
N LYS A 154 -6.24 -8.05 -2.74
CA LYS A 154 -6.48 -8.55 -4.10
C LYS A 154 -5.64 -9.78 -4.42
N GLN A 155 -4.37 -9.81 -4.00
CA GLN A 155 -3.48 -10.94 -4.19
C GLN A 155 -4.00 -12.16 -3.43
N ARG A 156 -4.37 -12.00 -2.16
CA ARG A 156 -4.96 -13.08 -1.35
C ARG A 156 -6.23 -13.65 -1.98
N MET A 157 -7.17 -12.80 -2.40
CA MET A 157 -8.38 -13.27 -3.08
C MET A 157 -8.05 -14.02 -4.37
N ARG A 158 -7.05 -13.57 -5.14
CA ARG A 158 -6.62 -14.25 -6.36
C ARG A 158 -6.01 -15.62 -6.09
N THR A 159 -5.19 -15.75 -5.04
CA THR A 159 -4.60 -17.03 -4.67
C THR A 159 -5.67 -18.02 -4.23
N GLU A 160 -6.65 -17.57 -3.44
CA GLU A 160 -7.80 -18.39 -3.00
C GLU A 160 -8.64 -18.85 -4.20
N ILE A 161 -8.95 -17.94 -5.15
CA ILE A 161 -9.66 -18.29 -6.38
C ILE A 161 -8.86 -19.28 -7.24
N ASN A 162 -7.55 -19.07 -7.39
CA ASN A 162 -6.71 -19.95 -8.20
C ASN A 162 -6.58 -21.34 -7.59
N GLN A 163 -6.56 -21.46 -6.27
CA GLN A 163 -6.61 -22.75 -5.58
C GLN A 163 -7.93 -23.47 -5.86
N ALA A 164 -9.07 -22.81 -5.64
CA ALA A 164 -10.39 -23.40 -5.88
C ALA A 164 -10.58 -23.82 -7.36
N LYS A 165 -10.07 -23.00 -8.30
CA LYS A 165 -10.07 -23.36 -9.74
C LYS A 165 -9.23 -24.60 -10.02
N ARG A 166 -8.01 -24.69 -9.47
CA ARG A 166 -7.16 -25.87 -9.66
C ARG A 166 -7.82 -27.14 -9.15
N GLU A 167 -8.49 -27.07 -8.00
CA GLU A 167 -9.22 -28.20 -7.42
C GLU A 167 -10.43 -28.59 -8.28
N ALA A 168 -11.21 -27.62 -8.78
CA ALA A 168 -12.34 -27.86 -9.67
C ALA A 168 -11.92 -28.43 -11.03
N ASP A 169 -10.85 -27.90 -11.62
CA ASP A 169 -10.28 -28.38 -12.88
C ASP A 169 -9.78 -29.82 -12.72
N TYR A 170 -9.08 -30.11 -11.61
CA TYR A 170 -8.62 -31.46 -11.28
C TYR A 170 -9.78 -32.45 -11.15
N PHE A 171 -10.86 -32.07 -10.45
CA PHE A 171 -12.04 -32.90 -10.32
C PHE A 171 -12.69 -33.17 -11.69
N SER A 172 -12.87 -32.13 -12.50
CA SER A 172 -13.47 -32.23 -13.83
C SER A 172 -12.67 -33.16 -14.75
N LEU A 173 -11.34 -33.01 -14.76
CA LEU A 173 -10.44 -33.89 -15.51
C LEU A 173 -10.53 -35.35 -15.05
N ASN A 174 -10.68 -35.60 -13.74
CA ASN A 174 -10.81 -36.96 -13.21
C ASN A 174 -12.17 -37.58 -13.54
N VAL A 175 -13.26 -36.81 -13.48
CA VAL A 175 -14.59 -37.26 -13.91
C VAL A 175 -14.57 -37.63 -15.39
N ASP A 176 -14.04 -36.76 -16.26
CA ASP A 176 -13.92 -37.03 -17.70
C ASP A 176 -13.08 -38.29 -17.99
N LYS A 177 -11.96 -38.47 -17.27
CA LYS A 177 -11.14 -39.68 -17.38
C LYS A 177 -11.92 -40.93 -16.97
N SER A 178 -12.64 -40.87 -15.85
CA SER A 178 -13.44 -41.99 -15.34
C SER A 178 -14.56 -42.39 -16.31
N GLU A 179 -15.23 -41.41 -16.92
CA GLU A 179 -16.29 -41.66 -17.90
C GLU A 179 -15.73 -42.29 -19.18
N LYS A 180 -14.59 -41.79 -19.68
CA LYS A 180 -13.89 -42.37 -20.83
C LYS A 180 -13.45 -43.80 -20.55
N LEU A 181 -12.91 -44.09 -19.36
CA LEU A 181 -12.52 -45.43 -18.95
C LEU A 181 -13.74 -46.36 -18.89
N LYS A 182 -14.85 -45.92 -18.30
CA LYS A 182 -16.11 -46.69 -18.26
C LYS A 182 -16.63 -47.02 -19.66
N LYS A 183 -16.59 -46.06 -20.59
CA LYS A 183 -16.98 -46.28 -22.00
C LYS A 183 -16.07 -47.28 -22.73
N LYS A 184 -14.76 -47.29 -22.44
CA LYS A 184 -13.82 -48.27 -23.02
C LYS A 184 -14.05 -49.68 -22.48
N LEU A 185 -14.25 -49.80 -21.16
CA LEU A 185 -14.57 -51.07 -20.50
C LEU A 185 -15.89 -51.67 -21.02
N GLY A 186 -16.93 -50.84 -21.22
CA GLY A 186 -18.22 -51.29 -21.76
C GLY A 186 -18.19 -51.72 -23.24
N LYS A 187 -17.15 -51.37 -24.00
CA LYS A 187 -16.98 -51.74 -25.42
C LYS A 187 -16.12 -52.99 -25.63
N GLY A 188 -15.83 -53.75 -24.58
CA GLY A 188 -15.09 -55.02 -24.66
C GLY A 188 -13.59 -54.88 -24.98
N GLN A 189 -13.06 -53.65 -24.96
CA GLN A 189 -11.61 -53.43 -25.08
C GLN A 189 -10.97 -53.86 -23.75
N LYS A 190 -10.22 -54.97 -23.75
CA LYS A 190 -9.43 -55.40 -22.59
C LYS A 190 -8.60 -54.20 -22.12
N LEU A 191 -8.80 -53.80 -20.86
CA LEU A 191 -7.88 -52.91 -20.17
C LEU A 191 -6.51 -53.57 -20.34
N VAL A 192 -5.56 -52.91 -21.02
CA VAL A 192 -4.17 -53.33 -20.94
C VAL A 192 -3.90 -53.35 -19.45
N SER A 193 -3.67 -54.54 -18.90
CA SER A 193 -3.30 -54.72 -17.51
C SER A 193 -2.17 -53.72 -17.25
N PHE A 194 -2.44 -52.73 -16.40
CA PHE A 194 -1.38 -51.92 -15.84
C PHE A 194 -0.44 -52.93 -15.20
N ASP A 195 0.72 -53.09 -15.80
CA ASP A 195 1.80 -53.85 -15.23
C ASP A 195 2.07 -53.22 -13.86
N ASP A 196 1.85 -53.98 -12.80
CA ASP A 196 1.96 -53.59 -11.39
C ASP A 196 3.40 -53.17 -11.01
N ASN A 197 4.30 -53.17 -12.00
CA ASN A 197 5.69 -52.77 -11.92
C ASN A 197 6.03 -51.46 -12.66
N SER A 198 5.06 -50.80 -13.30
CA SER A 198 5.27 -49.44 -13.83
C SER A 198 5.03 -48.41 -12.72
N GLN A 199 6.02 -48.26 -11.85
CA GLN A 199 6.03 -47.17 -10.87
C GLN A 199 5.82 -45.87 -11.64
N VAL A 200 4.68 -45.21 -11.40
CA VAL A 200 4.47 -43.83 -11.85
C VAL A 200 5.57 -43.03 -11.17
N THR A 201 6.64 -42.72 -11.90
CA THR A 201 7.71 -41.86 -11.44
C THR A 201 7.13 -40.45 -11.30
N ILE A 202 6.53 -40.20 -10.15
CA ILE A 202 6.22 -38.85 -9.70
C ILE A 202 7.58 -38.21 -9.48
N HIS A 203 8.07 -37.48 -10.49
CA HIS A 203 9.28 -36.69 -10.37
C HIS A 203 9.02 -35.59 -9.34
N GLN A 204 9.29 -35.89 -8.07
CA GLN A 204 9.25 -34.94 -6.98
C GLN A 204 10.25 -33.83 -7.31
N ARG A 205 9.76 -32.58 -7.33
CA ARG A 205 10.67 -31.43 -7.47
C ARG A 205 11.62 -31.44 -6.28
N GLU A 206 12.91 -31.30 -6.56
CA GLU A 206 13.95 -31.20 -5.55
C GLU A 206 13.67 -29.99 -4.64
N THR A 207 13.79 -30.19 -3.34
CA THR A 207 13.70 -29.12 -2.34
C THR A 207 14.89 -28.16 -2.48
N GLU A 208 14.75 -26.91 -2.02
CA GLU A 208 15.80 -25.89 -2.16
C GLU A 208 17.15 -26.33 -1.55
N ASP A 209 17.12 -27.05 -0.43
CA ASP A 209 18.31 -27.62 0.22
C ASP A 209 19.01 -28.68 -0.65
N GLN A 210 18.23 -29.51 -1.35
CA GLN A 210 18.76 -30.55 -2.23
C GLN A 210 19.43 -29.94 -3.48
N ILE A 211 18.90 -28.82 -3.98
CA ILE A 211 19.49 -28.07 -5.09
C ILE A 211 20.83 -27.43 -4.65
N LEU A 212 20.90 -26.87 -3.44
CA LEU A 212 22.12 -26.29 -2.89
C LEU A 212 23.20 -27.34 -2.67
N GLU A 213 22.85 -28.51 -2.13
CA GLU A 213 23.79 -29.62 -1.99
C GLU A 213 24.27 -30.18 -3.32
N LYS A 214 23.37 -30.31 -4.32
CA LYS A 214 23.79 -30.74 -5.66
C LYS A 214 24.73 -29.73 -6.29
N LYS A 215 24.52 -28.43 -6.09
CA LYS A 215 25.48 -27.40 -6.54
C LYS A 215 26.83 -27.53 -5.83
N LYS A 216 26.85 -27.75 -4.52
CA LYS A 216 28.10 -28.00 -3.76
C LYS A 216 28.83 -29.26 -4.24
N LYS A 217 28.12 -30.38 -4.35
CA LYS A 217 28.65 -31.67 -4.83
C LYS A 217 29.08 -31.61 -6.31
N LYS A 218 28.43 -30.79 -7.13
CA LYS A 218 28.85 -30.54 -8.52
C LYS A 218 30.16 -29.76 -8.55
N ASN A 219 30.32 -28.75 -7.69
CA ASN A 219 31.58 -28.02 -7.51
C ASN A 219 32.71 -28.90 -6.99
N GLU A 220 32.42 -29.88 -6.14
CA GLU A 220 33.42 -30.85 -5.64
C GLU A 220 33.79 -31.92 -6.67
N LYS A 221 32.85 -32.34 -7.53
CA LYS A 221 33.07 -33.37 -8.57
C LYS A 221 33.72 -32.84 -9.85
N THR A 222 33.41 -31.62 -10.27
CA THR A 222 34.23 -30.93 -11.27
C THR A 222 35.45 -30.44 -10.51
N GLY A 223 36.54 -31.20 -10.52
CA GLY A 223 37.83 -30.79 -9.94
C GLY A 223 38.42 -29.58 -10.66
N LEU A 224 37.73 -28.45 -10.67
CA LEU A 224 38.29 -27.15 -10.89
C LEU A 224 39.01 -26.80 -9.59
N HIS A 225 40.27 -27.20 -9.54
CA HIS A 225 41.24 -26.51 -8.71
C HIS A 225 41.15 -25.04 -9.10
N ASP A 226 40.69 -24.20 -8.19
CA ASP A 226 40.67 -22.74 -8.35
C ASP A 226 42.13 -22.26 -8.43
N SER A 227 42.72 -22.32 -9.62
CA SER A 227 43.86 -21.48 -9.97
C SER A 227 43.33 -20.07 -10.24
N GLY A 228 42.80 -19.44 -9.20
CA GLY A 228 42.11 -18.16 -9.27
C GLY A 228 42.27 -17.31 -8.01
N SER A 229 43.21 -17.64 -7.12
CA SER A 229 43.56 -16.80 -5.94
C SER A 229 44.22 -15.45 -6.28
N LYS A 230 44.03 -14.91 -7.48
CA LYS A 230 44.52 -13.57 -7.86
C LYS A 230 43.43 -12.58 -8.29
N ASN A 231 42.15 -12.98 -8.33
CA ASN A 231 41.10 -12.14 -8.95
C ASN A 231 39.85 -11.90 -8.06
N VAL A 232 39.96 -12.20 -6.76
CA VAL A 232 38.91 -11.87 -5.78
C VAL A 232 39.04 -10.40 -5.36
N ASN A 233 40.27 -9.93 -5.12
CA ASN A 233 40.53 -8.54 -4.75
C ASN A 233 40.13 -7.53 -5.84
N GLU A 234 40.33 -7.86 -7.12
CA GLU A 234 39.99 -6.97 -8.25
C GLU A 234 38.48 -6.83 -8.46
N ARG A 235 37.71 -7.91 -8.19
CA ARG A 235 36.25 -7.89 -8.25
C ARG A 235 35.64 -7.17 -7.06
N ASP A 236 36.22 -7.36 -5.88
CA ASP A 236 35.76 -6.65 -4.68
C ASP A 236 36.10 -5.16 -4.77
N GLU A 237 37.26 -4.78 -5.32
CA GLU A 237 37.59 -3.38 -5.64
C GLU A 237 36.68 -2.79 -6.73
N PHE A 238 36.39 -3.53 -7.80
CA PHE A 238 35.47 -3.09 -8.86
C PHE A 238 34.02 -2.90 -8.36
N LEU A 239 33.56 -3.77 -7.45
CA LEU A 239 32.24 -3.63 -6.84
C LEU A 239 32.18 -2.49 -5.83
N LEU A 240 33.30 -2.18 -5.14
CA LEU A 240 33.41 -1.01 -4.27
C LEU A 240 33.51 0.31 -5.08
N SER A 241 34.11 0.31 -6.27
CA SER A 241 34.19 1.49 -7.14
C SER A 241 32.89 1.81 -7.90
N LEU A 242 31.93 0.88 -7.92
CA LEU A 242 30.62 1.06 -8.55
C LEU A 242 29.61 1.76 -7.63
N PHE A 243 29.95 1.85 -6.35
CA PHE A 243 29.13 2.26 -5.20
C PHE A 243 29.79 3.36 -4.35
N SER A 244 30.92 3.89 -4.82
CA SER A 244 31.56 5.13 -4.34
C SER A 244 31.30 6.28 -5.30
#